data_AF-A0A1V5S350-F1
#
_entry.id   AF-A0A1V5S350-F1
#
_cell.length_a   1.000
_cell.length_b   1.000
_cell.length_c   1.000
_cell.angle_alpha   90.00
_cell.angle_beta   90.00
_cell.angle_gamma   90.00
#
_symmetry.space_group_name_H-M   'P 1'
#
loop_
_entity.id
_entity.type
_entity.pdbx_description
1 polymer ?
#
loop_
_entity_poly.entity_id
_entity_poly.type
_entity_poly.pdbx_seq_one_letter_code
_entity_poly.pdbx_strand_id
1 'polypeptide(L)' 'MGYIKIILYTNDCPKCKILKAKMEAKSIIYEICNDTNLMIEKGFKSMPMLQIDGKLMTFLEAVQWLKEI' A
#
# COMPACT_ATOMS: atom_id res chain seq x y z
N MET A 1 -7.82 4.26 21.35
CA MET A 1 -6.40 4.25 20.93
C MET A 1 -6.39 3.97 19.43
N GLY A 2 -6.35 5.01 18.57
CA GLY A 2 -6.32 4.83 17.13
C GLY A 2 -4.88 4.66 16.66
N TYR A 3 -4.50 3.47 16.23
CA TYR A 3 -3.23 3.23 15.55
C TYR A 3 -3.47 3.35 14.04
N ILE A 4 -2.64 4.15 13.36
CA ILE A 4 -2.70 4.28 11.90
C ILE A 4 -2.33 2.93 11.30
N LYS A 5 -3.33 2.25 10.71
CA LYS A 5 -3.13 0.96 10.07
C LYS A 5 -2.72 1.18 8.61
N ILE A 6 -1.52 0.74 8.27
CA ILE A 6 -1.00 0.81 6.90
C ILE A 6 -0.97 -0.60 6.32
N ILE A 7 -1.66 -0.83 5.20
CA ILE A 7 -1.71 -2.13 4.51
C ILE A 7 -1.29 -1.92 3.06
N LEU A 8 -0.20 -2.56 2.65
CA LEU A 8 0.28 -2.63 1.28
C LEU A 8 -0.32 -3.85 0.59
N TYR A 9 -1.19 -3.62 -0.37
CA TYR A 9 -1.76 -4.64 -1.23
C TYR A 9 -0.85 -4.89 -2.42
N THR A 10 -0.34 -6.12 -2.53
CA THR A 10 0.61 -6.52 -3.57
C THR A 10 0.37 -7.96 -4.03
N ASN A 11 0.58 -8.21 -5.32
CA ASN A 11 0.49 -9.51 -5.96
C ASN A 11 1.83 -9.94 -6.59
N ASP A 12 2.95 -9.60 -5.95
CA ASP A 12 4.33 -9.81 -6.44
C ASP A 12 4.70 -9.06 -7.74
N CYS A 13 3.88 -8.11 -8.21
CA CYS A 13 4.21 -7.33 -9.40
C CYS A 13 5.48 -6.46 -9.22
N PRO A 14 6.25 -6.19 -10.30
CA PRO A 14 7.49 -5.42 -10.22
C PRO A 14 7.29 -3.98 -9.70
N LYS A 15 6.15 -3.34 -10.00
CA LYS A 15 5.81 -2.00 -9.46
C LYS A 15 5.63 -2.01 -7.93
N CYS A 16 5.14 -3.12 -7.38
CA CYS A 16 4.96 -3.26 -5.94
C CYS A 16 6.30 -3.27 -5.20
N LYS A 17 7.32 -3.93 -5.79
CA LYS A 17 8.68 -3.98 -5.24
C LYS A 17 9.28 -2.58 -5.10
N ILE A 18 9.00 -1.69 -6.05
CA ILE A 18 9.44 -0.28 -6.00
C ILE A 18 8.77 0.46 -4.83
N LEU A 19 7.45 0.31 -4.66
CA LEU A 19 6.74 0.97 -3.56
C LEU A 19 7.22 0.43 -2.20
N LYS A 20 7.36 -0.88 -2.08
CA LYS A 20 7.87 -1.56 -0.89
C LYS A 20 9.24 -1.02 -0.49
N ALA A 21 10.18 -0.96 -1.44
CA ALA A 21 11.52 -0.43 -1.20
C ALA A 21 11.49 1.04 -0.72
N LYS A 22 10.59 1.88 -1.24
CA LYS A 22 10.43 3.27 -0.78
C LYS A 22 9.89 3.35 0.66
N MET A 23 8.97 2.47 1.03
CA MET A 23 8.43 2.41 2.40
C MET A 23 9.48 1.88 3.39
N GLU A 24 10.22 0.84 3.00
CA GLU A 24 11.33 0.28 3.79
C GLU A 24 12.47 1.29 3.97
N ALA A 25 12.80 2.06 2.92
CA ALA A 25 13.80 3.13 3.01
C ALA A 25 13.41 4.22 4.03
N LYS A 26 12.11 4.39 4.29
CA LYS A 26 11.58 5.31 5.31
C LYS A 26 11.29 4.63 6.66
N SER A 27 11.62 3.35 6.82
CA SER A 27 11.35 2.56 8.03
C SER A 27 9.89 2.62 8.50
N ILE A 28 8.96 2.62 7.55
CA ILE A 28 7.52 2.66 7.85
C ILE A 28 7.04 1.26 8.17
N ILE A 29 6.25 1.13 9.24
CA ILE A 29 5.60 -0.13 9.59
C ILE A 29 4.31 -0.24 8.78
N TYR A 30 4.22 -1.30 7.97
CA TYR A 30 3.03 -1.62 7.18
C TYR A 30 2.82 -3.14 7.13
N GLU A 31 1.58 -3.54 6.96
CA GLU A 31 1.20 -4.93 6.73
C GLU A 31 1.14 -5.21 5.23
N ILE A 32 1.60 -6.39 4.81
CA ILE A 32 1.51 -6.81 3.41
C ILE A 32 0.26 -7.69 3.26
N CYS A 33 -0.62 -7.31 2.34
CA CYS A 33 -1.79 -8.11 1.99
C CYS A 33 -1.64 -8.62 0.54
N ASN A 34 -1.51 -9.94 0.40
CA ASN A 34 -1.41 -10.63 -0.90
C ASN A 34 -2.71 -11.29 -1.33
N ASP A 35 -3.81 -10.89 -0.70
CA ASP A 35 -5.08 -11.56 -0.86
C ASP A 35 -5.83 -11.02 -2.08
N THR A 36 -5.67 -11.70 -3.22
CA THR A 36 -6.26 -11.27 -4.49
C THR A 36 -7.78 -11.22 -4.42
N ASN A 37 -8.43 -12.09 -3.62
CA ASN A 37 -9.89 -12.05 -3.45
C ASN A 37 -10.33 -10.75 -2.80
N LEU A 38 -9.69 -10.34 -1.70
CA LEU A 38 -9.96 -9.05 -1.06
C LEU A 38 -9.75 -7.87 -2.02
N MET A 39 -8.75 -7.94 -2.90
CA MET A 39 -8.48 -6.90 -3.90
C MET A 39 -9.60 -6.79 -4.95
N ILE A 40 -10.11 -7.94 -5.40
CA ILE A 40 -11.22 -8.01 -6.35
C ILE A 40 -12.51 -7.51 -5.70
N GLU A 41 -12.80 -7.95 -4.46
CA GLU A 41 -13.97 -7.50 -3.70
C GLU A 41 -13.94 -6.00 -3.42
N LYS A 42 -12.75 -5.43 -3.17
CA LYS A 42 -12.57 -3.98 -3.04
C LYS A 42 -12.59 -3.22 -4.37
N GLY A 43 -12.60 -3.92 -5.51
CA GLY A 43 -12.63 -3.32 -6.84
C GLY A 43 -11.30 -2.66 -7.25
N PHE A 44 -10.16 -3.21 -6.81
CA PHE A 44 -8.85 -2.68 -7.18
C PHE A 44 -8.61 -2.84 -8.68
N LYS A 45 -8.49 -1.71 -9.38
CA LYS A 45 -8.20 -1.68 -10.82
C LYS A 45 -6.72 -1.64 -11.15
N SER A 46 -5.89 -1.35 -10.15
CA SER A 46 -4.45 -1.11 -10.31
C SER A 46 -3.72 -1.60 -9.08
N MET A 47 -2.55 -2.19 -9.27
CA MET A 47 -1.62 -2.55 -8.20
C MET A 47 -0.27 -1.85 -8.38
N PRO A 48 0.47 -1.57 -7.29
CA PRO A 48 0.09 -1.76 -5.88
C PRO A 48 -0.95 -0.74 -5.39
N MET A 49 -1.69 -1.11 -4.34
CA MET A 49 -2.59 -0.22 -3.59
C MET A 49 -2.10 -0.14 -2.14
N LEU A 50 -2.15 1.05 -1.55
CA LEU A 50 -1.79 1.28 -0.15
C LEU A 50 -3.05 1.72 0.58
N GLN A 51 -3.38 1.08 1.70
CA GLN A 51 -4.46 1.52 2.57
C GLN A 51 -3.86 2.14 3.82
N ILE A 52 -4.18 3.39 4.07
CA ILE A 52 -3.74 4.14 5.25
C ILE A 52 -4.99 4.55 6.00
N ASP A 53 -5.13 4.09 7.25
CA ASP A 53 -6.26 4.47 8.11
C ASP A 53 -7.64 4.21 7.47
N GLY A 54 -7.75 3.10 6.72
CA GLY A 54 -8.97 2.75 5.98
C GLY A 54 -9.12 3.45 4.62
N LYS A 55 -8.31 4.46 4.31
CA LYS A 55 -8.30 5.14 3.01
C LYS A 55 -7.41 4.40 2.02
N LEU A 56 -8.00 3.96 0.91
CA LEU A 56 -7.28 3.38 -0.21
C LEU A 56 -6.60 4.47 -1.03
N MET A 57 -5.33 4.25 -1.31
CA MET A 57 -4.46 5.11 -2.08
C MET A 57 -3.83 4.31 -3.21
N THR A 58 -3.84 4.88 -4.40
CA THR A 58 -3.14 4.32 -5.55
C THR A 58 -1.62 4.44 -5.39
N PHE A 59 -0.85 3.75 -6.22
CA PHE A 59 0.62 3.88 -6.24
C PHE A 59 1.11 5.34 -6.26
N LEU A 60 0.46 6.22 -7.03
CA LEU A 60 0.83 7.64 -7.11
C LEU A 60 0.59 8.37 -5.79
N GLU A 61 -0.59 8.17 -5.19
CA GLU A 61 -0.96 8.76 -3.90
C GLU A 61 -0.07 8.24 -2.78
N ALA A 62 0.22 6.93 -2.76
CA ALA A 62 1.14 6.33 -1.81
C ALA A 62 2.55 6.96 -1.93
N VAL A 63 3.06 7.12 -3.15
CA VAL A 63 4.34 7.79 -3.39
C VAL A 63 4.32 9.25 -2.96
N GLN A 64 3.22 9.97 -3.16
CA GLN A 64 3.06 11.35 -2.68
C GLN A 64 3.03 11.41 -1.16
N TRP A 65 2.24 10.57 -0.51
CA TRP A 65 2.19 10.48 0.95
C TRP A 65 3.56 10.18 1.53
N LEU A 66 4.32 9.26 0.93
CA LEU A 66 5.70 8.99 1.31
C LEU A 66 6.63 10.20 1.19
N LYS A 67 6.34 11.18 0.33
CA LYS A 67 7.14 12.41 0.24
C LYS A 67 6.76 13.44 1.31
N GLU A 68 5.53 13.41 1.80
CA GLU A 68 5.03 14.38 2.80
C GLU A 68 5.36 14.01 4.24
N ILE A 69 5.74 12.75 4.49
CA ILE A 69 6.24 12.27 5.79
C ILE A 69 7.76 12.46 5.98
#